data_AF-A0A847ETU6-F1
#
_entry.id   AF-A0A847ETU6-F1
#
_cell.length_a   1.000
_cell.length_b   1.000
_cell.length_c   1.000
_cell.angle_alpha   90.00
_cell.angle_beta   90.00
_cell.angle_gamma   90.00
#
_symmetry.space_group_name_H-M   'P 1'
#
loop_
_entity.id
_entity.type
_entity.pdbx_description
1 polymer ?
#
loop_
_entity_poly.entity_id
_entity_poly.type
_entity_poly.pdbx_seq_one_letter_code
_entity_poly.pdbx_strand_id
1 'polypeptide(L)' 'MKRTYQPKNLKRLRKFGFMARNKDSNGKKVLKRRIAKGRKALTVSDEYKLKRKKPLSKIR' A
#
# COMPACT_ATOMS: atom_id res chain seq x y z
N MET A 1 -7.82 11.83 -26.41
CA MET A 1 -8.11 12.41 -25.08
C MET A 1 -7.57 11.49 -23.98
N LYS A 2 -6.80 12.00 -23.01
CA LYS A 2 -6.13 11.18 -21.97
C LYS A 2 -7.09 10.77 -20.85
N ARG A 3 -7.01 9.52 -20.37
CA ARG A 3 -7.85 9.00 -19.26
C ARG A 3 -7.33 9.47 -17.89
N THR A 4 -8.20 9.47 -16.88
CA THR A 4 -7.91 9.95 -15.50
C THR A 4 -6.96 9.01 -14.75
N TYR A 5 -7.09 7.70 -14.96
CA TYR A 5 -6.20 6.74 -14.34
C TYR A 5 -4.94 6.55 -15.18
N GLN A 6 -3.82 7.02 -14.63
CA GLN A 6 -2.48 6.83 -15.17
C GLN A 6 -1.67 6.02 -14.14
N PRO A 7 -1.62 4.68 -14.26
CA PRO A 7 -1.10 3.81 -13.22
C PRO A 7 0.38 4.06 -12.96
N LYS A 8 0.71 4.35 -11.70
CA LYS A 8 2.10 4.44 -11.21
C LYS A 8 2.20 3.76 -9.85
N ASN A 9 2.92 2.64 -9.79
CA ASN A 9 3.02 1.79 -8.59
C ASN A 9 3.54 2.57 -7.38
N LEU A 10 4.59 3.37 -7.56
CA LEU A 10 5.19 4.17 -6.48
C LEU A 10 4.20 5.20 -5.91
N LYS A 11 3.42 5.88 -6.78
CA LYS A 11 2.41 6.85 -6.35
C LYS A 11 1.30 6.16 -5.56
N ARG A 12 0.85 4.99 -6.03
CA ARG A 12 -0.19 4.20 -5.39
C ARG A 12 0.24 3.71 -4.00
N LEU A 13 1.47 3.18 -3.87
CA LEU A 13 2.04 2.72 -2.60
C LEU A 13 2.26 3.86 -1.61
N ARG A 14 2.86 4.97 -2.03
CA ARG A 14 3.11 6.13 -1.15
C ARG A 14 1.82 6.76 -0.63
N LYS A 15 0.75 6.79 -1.44
CA LYS A 15 -0.52 7.43 -1.04
C LYS A 15 -1.45 6.50 -0.28
N PHE A 16 -1.51 5.22 -0.66
CA PHE A 16 -2.53 4.29 -0.17
C PHE A 16 -1.97 3.03 0.53
N GLY A 17 -0.65 2.92 0.67
CA GLY A 17 0.01 1.84 1.38
C GLY A 17 -0.18 1.90 2.89
N PHE A 18 0.30 0.87 3.58
CA PHE A 18 0.11 0.67 5.01
C PHE A 18 0.76 1.77 5.84
N MET A 19 2.02 2.09 5.54
CA MET A 19 2.75 3.17 6.24
C MET A 19 2.03 4.51 6.12
N ALA A 20 1.50 4.84 4.93
CA ALA A 20 0.76 6.07 4.71
C ALA A 20 -0.54 6.11 5.53
N ARG A 21 -1.23 4.98 5.66
CA ARG A 21 -2.42 4.87 6.53
C ARG A 21 -2.04 4.89 8.01
N ASN A 22 -0.90 4.37 8.41
CA ASN A 22 -0.50 4.35 9.81
C ASN A 22 0.09 5.68 10.30
N LYS A 23 0.54 6.56 9.40
CA LYS A 23 1.12 7.86 9.75
C LYS A 23 0.11 8.79 10.44
N ASP A 24 -1.10 8.88 9.88
CA ASP A 24 -2.12 9.83 10.35
C ASP A 24 -3.15 9.16 11.26
N SER A 25 -3.69 9.89 12.23
CA SER A 25 -4.74 9.41 13.16
C SER A 25 -5.99 8.91 12.40
N ASN A 26 -6.41 9.64 11.37
CA ASN A 26 -7.53 9.26 10.51
C ASN A 26 -7.22 8.02 9.66
N GLY A 27 -5.97 7.86 9.22
CA GLY A 27 -5.55 6.66 8.50
C GLY A 27 -5.58 5.42 9.40
N LYS A 28 -5.17 5.53 10.66
CA LYS A 28 -5.29 4.45 11.66
C LYS A 28 -6.75 4.04 11.86
N LYS A 29 -7.69 4.99 11.90
CA LYS A 29 -9.15 4.70 11.97
C LYS A 29 -9.64 3.92 10.73
N VAL A 30 -9.10 4.19 9.54
CA VAL A 30 -9.40 3.39 8.34
C VAL A 30 -8.94 1.95 8.52
N LEU A 31 -7.71 1.73 8.99
CA LEU A 31 -7.18 0.38 9.24
C LEU A 31 -8.04 -0.37 10.25
N LYS A 32 -8.37 0.25 11.40
CA LYS A 32 -9.24 -0.34 12.43
C LYS A 32 -10.59 -0.79 11.87
N ARG A 33 -11.26 0.07 11.08
CA ARG A 33 -12.54 -0.31 10.43
C ARG A 33 -12.40 -1.45 9.44
N ARG A 34 -11.29 -1.52 8.71
CA ARG A 34 -11.04 -2.61 7.74
C ARG A 34 -10.76 -3.94 8.44
N ILE A 35 -10.04 -3.91 9.55
CA ILE A 35 -9.78 -5.08 10.40
C ILE A 35 -11.08 -5.56 11.04
N ALA A 36 -11.87 -4.66 11.64
CA ALA A 36 -13.16 -5.02 12.25
C ALA A 36 -14.13 -5.63 11.23
N LYS A 37 -14.09 -5.19 9.97
CA LYS A 37 -14.86 -5.79 8.88
C LYS A 37 -14.31 -7.15 8.40
N GLY A 38 -13.09 -7.54 8.78
CA GLY A 38 -12.46 -8.78 8.34
C GLY A 38 -12.01 -8.77 6.87
N ARG A 39 -11.59 -7.61 6.33
CA ARG A 39 -11.15 -7.56 4.93
C ARG A 39 -9.85 -8.35 4.72
N LYS A 40 -9.84 -9.27 3.75
CA LYS A 40 -8.68 -10.07 3.35
C LYS A 40 -7.42 -9.24 3.04
N ALA A 41 -7.59 -8.06 2.45
CA ALA A 41 -6.52 -7.09 2.22
C ALA A 41 -6.85 -5.77 2.90
N LEU A 42 -5.90 -5.22 3.67
CA LEU A 42 -6.08 -3.98 4.41
C LEU A 42 -5.61 -2.77 3.60
N THR A 43 -4.54 -2.89 2.82
CA THR A 43 -4.03 -1.79 1.98
C THR A 43 -3.51 -2.28 0.64
N VAL A 44 -3.10 -1.36 -0.22
CA VAL A 44 -2.51 -1.71 -1.52
C VAL A 44 -1.15 -2.41 -1.36
N SER A 45 -0.49 -2.27 -0.21
CA SER A 45 0.79 -2.96 0.06
C SER A 45 0.64 -4.49 0.03
N ASP A 46 -0.56 -5.00 0.33
CA ASP A 46 -0.83 -6.44 0.36
C ASP A 46 -0.92 -7.03 -1.07
N GLU A 47 -1.28 -6.19 -2.05
CA GLU A 47 -1.33 -6.53 -3.48
C GLU A 47 0.08 -6.53 -4.10
N TYR A 48 0.93 -5.60 -3.66
CA TYR A 48 2.29 -5.44 -4.19
C TYR A 48 3.29 -6.26 -3.37
N LYS A 49 3.45 -7.55 -3.72
CA LYS A 49 4.73 -8.23 -3.47
C LYS A 49 5.78 -7.50 -4.27
N LEU A 50 6.62 -6.67 -3.63
CA LEU A 50 7.84 -6.19 -4.28
C LEU A 50 8.61 -7.42 -4.74
N LYS A 51 8.61 -7.68 -6.06
CA LYS A 51 9.71 -8.44 -6.68
C LYS A 51 10.94 -7.59 -6.38
N ARG A 52 11.63 -7.83 -5.26
CA ARG A 52 12.96 -7.24 -5.07
C ARG A 52 13.74 -7.72 -6.28
N LYS A 53 14.14 -6.81 -7.18
CA LYS A 53 14.94 -7.17 -8.35
C LYS A 53 16.27 -7.82 -7.96
N LYS A 54 16.70 -7.64 -6.70
CA LYS A 54 17.83 -8.33 -6.06
C LYS A 54 17.36 -9.03 -4.77
N PRO A 55 17.76 -10.28 -4.51
CA PRO A 55 17.50 -10.92 -3.21
C PRO A 55 18.15 -10.11 -2.08
N LEU A 56 17.59 -10.21 -0.87
CA LEU A 56 18.10 -9.51 0.33
C LEU A 56 19.60 -9.77 0.60
N SER A 57 20.11 -10.92 0.15
CA SER A 57 21.52 -11.31 0.21
C SER A 57 22.47 -10.45 -0.65
N LYS A 58 21.96 -9.62 -1.58
CA LYS A 58 22.75 -8.81 -2.53
C LYS A 58 22.73 -7.30 -2.23
N ILE A 59 22.34 -6.91 -1.02
CA ILE A 59 22.16 -5.50 -0.60
C ILE A 59 23.21 -5.07 0.44
N ARG A 60 24.05 -5.99 0.91
CA ARG A 60 25.35 -5.66 1.50
C ARG A 60 26.37 -5.45 0.39
#